data_AF-R7QU41-F1
#
_entry.id   AF-R7QU41-F1
#
_cell.length_a   1.000
_cell.length_b   1.000
_cell.length_c   1.000
_cell.angle_alpha   90.00
_cell.angle_beta   90.00
_cell.angle_gamma   90.00
#
_symmetry.space_group_name_H-M   'P 1'
#
loop_
_entity.id
_entity.type
_entity.pdbx_description
1 polymer ?
#
loop_
_entity_poly.entity_id
_entity_poly.type
_entity_poly.pdbx_seq_one_letter_code
_entity_poly.pdbx_strand_id
1 'polypeptide(L)'
;MLSSILALAAAIIYVVELFQIKKKDAREDDLGYLAKKDGVNSPGVMENMKQQHDYKKAKRNGKKFTGTTLVLLFIAAYGILAIGGSIFAVSGTFFGHSVIGYFVILIAAAATTSIGCTISAKAEIKHGATGFSGSIAAILISAVITAFHPVSDLYYYAGTIFSYIATFFTLYSIIQKYNVLASRKLPQFEKRGGEEYENR
;
A
#
# COMPACT_ATOMS: atom_id res chain seq x y z
N MET A 1 9.32 -19.76 1.31
CA MET A 1 10.01 -18.73 2.14
C MET A 1 10.42 -17.51 1.31
N LEU A 2 11.34 -17.63 0.35
CA LEU A 2 11.72 -16.49 -0.51
C LEU A 2 10.52 -15.93 -1.31
N SER A 3 9.71 -16.80 -1.91
CA SER A 3 8.48 -16.43 -2.64
C SER A 3 7.45 -15.73 -1.74
N SER A 4 7.28 -16.18 -0.50
CA SER A 4 6.35 -15.56 0.47
C SER A 4 6.81 -14.19 0.95
N ILE A 5 8.12 -13.95 1.08
CA ILE A 5 8.68 -12.62 1.38
C ILE A 5 8.39 -11.66 0.22
N LEU A 6 8.63 -12.12 -1.02
CA LEU A 6 8.35 -11.32 -2.21
C LEU A 6 6.86 -10.98 -2.34
N ALA A 7 5.98 -11.96 -2.09
CA ALA A 7 4.53 -11.76 -2.10
C ALA A 7 4.08 -10.77 -1.01
N LEU A 8 4.69 -10.80 0.18
CA LEU A 8 4.44 -9.84 1.25
C LEU A 8 4.86 -8.42 0.84
N ALA A 9 6.04 -8.27 0.23
CA ALA A 9 6.49 -6.99 -0.30
C ALA A 9 5.52 -6.43 -1.37
N ALA A 10 5.02 -7.29 -2.26
CA ALA A 10 4.01 -6.89 -3.25
C ALA A 10 2.70 -6.45 -2.56
N ALA A 11 2.20 -7.18 -1.56
CA ALA A 11 1.00 -6.80 -0.81
C ALA A 11 1.15 -5.42 -0.13
N ILE A 12 2.34 -5.17 0.43
CA ILE A 12 2.70 -3.91 1.06
C ILE A 12 2.65 -2.74 0.06
N ILE A 13 3.28 -2.90 -1.11
CA ILE A 13 3.29 -1.86 -2.16
C ILE A 13 1.85 -1.56 -2.60
N TYR A 14 1.01 -2.59 -2.72
CA TYR A 14 -0.39 -2.41 -3.07
C TYR A 14 -1.17 -1.58 -2.03
N VAL A 15 -0.93 -1.75 -0.72
CA VAL A 15 -1.52 -0.86 0.32
C VAL A 15 -1.07 0.59 0.15
N VAL A 16 0.20 0.82 -0.19
CA VAL A 16 0.73 2.17 -0.40
C VAL A 16 0.03 2.84 -1.59
N GLU A 17 -0.17 2.14 -2.70
CA GLU A 17 -0.92 2.66 -3.85
C GLU A 17 -2.37 3.01 -3.47
N LEU A 18 -3.06 2.14 -2.72
CA LEU A 18 -4.41 2.43 -2.24
C LEU A 18 -4.47 3.68 -1.34
N PHE A 19 -3.46 3.88 -0.49
CA PHE A 19 -3.38 5.08 0.34
C PHE A 19 -3.17 6.35 -0.48
N GLN A 20 -2.33 6.28 -1.52
CA GLN A 20 -2.12 7.39 -2.44
C GLN A 20 -3.39 7.74 -3.22
N ILE A 21 -4.15 6.73 -3.68
CA ILE A 21 -5.46 6.93 -4.31
C ILE A 21 -6.40 7.67 -3.36
N LYS A 22 -6.60 7.12 -2.16
CA LYS A 22 -7.49 7.71 -1.16
C LYS A 22 -7.11 9.16 -0.85
N LYS A 23 -5.82 9.44 -0.69
CA LYS A 23 -5.33 10.81 -0.43
C LYS A 23 -5.65 11.74 -1.60
N LYS A 24 -5.45 11.27 -2.84
CA LYS A 24 -5.74 12.04 -4.05
C LYS A 24 -7.25 12.26 -4.24
N ASP A 25 -8.09 11.29 -3.88
CA ASP A 25 -9.55 11.39 -3.95
C ASP A 25 -10.16 12.33 -2.92
N ALA A 26 -9.58 12.40 -1.72
CA ALA A 26 -10.10 13.24 -0.66
C ALA A 26 -10.06 14.75 -0.98
N ARG A 27 -9.23 15.18 -1.97
CA ARG A 27 -9.02 16.59 -2.38
C ARG A 27 -8.73 17.57 -1.23
N GLU A 28 -8.35 17.07 -0.05
CA GLU A 28 -8.08 17.87 1.15
C GLU A 28 -6.86 18.80 0.98
N ASP A 29 -5.97 18.47 0.04
CA ASP A 29 -4.77 19.25 -0.24
C ASP A 29 -4.98 20.26 -1.40
N ASP A 30 -6.16 20.32 -2.04
CA ASP A 30 -6.49 21.26 -3.13
C ASP A 30 -7.24 22.49 -2.59
N LEU A 31 -6.47 23.52 -2.24
CA LEU A 31 -6.98 24.80 -1.75
C LEU A 31 -7.95 25.48 -2.73
N GLY A 32 -7.74 25.32 -4.04
CA GLY A 32 -8.61 25.93 -5.04
C GLY A 32 -9.98 25.26 -5.11
N TYR A 33 -10.01 23.93 -4.96
CA TYR A 33 -11.26 23.19 -4.84
C TYR A 33 -12.02 23.54 -3.56
N LEU A 34 -11.31 23.65 -2.42
CA LEU A 34 -11.90 24.04 -1.14
C LEU A 34 -12.45 25.47 -1.17
N ALA A 35 -11.69 26.43 -1.71
CA ALA A 35 -12.13 27.82 -1.85
C ALA A 35 -13.39 27.95 -2.72
N LYS A 36 -13.47 27.19 -3.83
CA LYS A 36 -14.69 27.14 -4.67
C LYS A 36 -15.87 26.51 -3.93
N LYS A 37 -15.65 25.41 -3.23
CA LYS A 37 -16.68 24.74 -2.41
C LYS A 37 -17.23 25.67 -1.33
N ASP A 38 -16.36 26.45 -0.70
CA ASP A 38 -16.72 27.36 0.39
C ASP A 38 -17.21 28.73 -0.11
N GLY A 39 -17.32 28.94 -1.44
CA GLY A 39 -17.82 30.18 -2.04
C GLY A 39 -16.92 31.39 -1.82
N VAL A 40 -15.63 31.17 -1.56
CA VAL A 40 -14.68 32.21 -1.19
C VAL A 40 -14.08 32.87 -2.43
N ASN A 41 -14.48 34.11 -2.72
CA ASN A 41 -13.97 34.89 -3.85
C ASN A 41 -13.02 36.04 -3.45
N SER A 42 -12.81 36.28 -2.16
CA SER A 42 -11.99 37.39 -1.67
C SER A 42 -10.53 36.99 -1.45
N PRO A 43 -9.55 37.75 -1.98
CA PRO A 43 -8.12 37.40 -1.87
C PRO A 43 -7.63 37.31 -0.41
N GLY A 44 -8.12 38.18 0.49
CA GLY A 44 -7.75 38.12 1.91
C GLY A 44 -8.27 36.88 2.65
N VAL A 45 -9.44 36.36 2.26
CA VAL A 45 -9.99 35.12 2.87
C VAL A 45 -9.23 33.89 2.36
N MET A 46 -8.79 33.92 1.10
CA MET A 46 -7.98 32.86 0.52
C MET A 46 -6.57 32.79 1.14
N GLU A 47 -5.98 33.94 1.48
CA GLU A 47 -4.71 34.00 2.20
C GLU A 47 -4.82 33.40 3.62
N ASN A 48 -5.87 33.75 4.36
CA ASN A 48 -6.14 33.18 5.67
C ASN A 48 -6.38 31.67 5.62
N MET A 49 -7.10 31.19 4.60
CA MET A 49 -7.34 29.75 4.39
C MET A 49 -6.04 29.00 4.06
N LYS A 50 -5.16 29.60 3.25
CA LYS A 50 -3.82 29.06 2.96
C LYS A 50 -2.96 28.98 4.23
N GLN A 51 -2.90 30.04 5.02
CA GLN A 51 -2.17 30.06 6.29
C GLN A 51 -2.69 29.00 7.26
N GLN A 52 -4.03 28.86 7.38
CA GLN A 52 -4.64 27.85 8.24
C GLN A 52 -4.38 26.42 7.72
N HIS A 53 -4.37 26.22 6.41
CA HIS A 53 -4.00 24.94 5.79
C HIS A 53 -2.55 24.61 6.03
N ASP A 54 -1.62 25.54 5.84
CA ASP A 54 -0.19 25.35 6.09
C ASP A 54 0.10 25.07 7.56
N TYR A 55 -0.59 25.74 8.50
CA TYR A 55 -0.53 25.42 9.93
C TYR A 55 -1.06 24.01 10.23
N LYS A 56 -2.25 23.66 9.72
CA LYS A 56 -2.84 22.32 9.90
C LYS A 56 -1.95 21.24 9.27
N LYS A 57 -1.36 21.51 8.11
CA LYS A 57 -0.42 20.65 7.40
C LYS A 57 0.88 20.49 8.18
N ALA A 58 1.45 21.55 8.73
CA ALA A 58 2.63 21.49 9.60
C ALA A 58 2.36 20.66 10.87
N LYS A 59 1.20 20.88 11.51
CA LYS A 59 0.76 20.11 12.69
C LYS A 59 0.49 18.64 12.37
N ARG A 60 -0.16 18.34 11.23
CA ARG A 60 -0.35 16.97 10.70
C ARG A 60 0.99 16.33 10.33
N ASN A 61 1.94 17.12 9.84
CA ASN A 61 3.27 16.67 9.47
C ASN A 61 4.15 16.30 10.68
N GLY A 62 3.89 16.88 11.87
CA GLY A 62 4.52 16.47 13.14
C GLY A 62 4.02 15.12 13.67
N LYS A 63 2.94 14.57 13.10
CA LYS A 63 2.32 13.29 13.49
C LYS A 63 2.21 12.36 12.27
N LYS A 64 3.24 12.30 11.41
CA LYS A 64 3.23 11.47 10.18
C LYS A 64 3.36 9.99 10.49
N PHE A 65 2.24 9.40 10.85
CA PHE A 65 1.99 8.00 10.62
C PHE A 65 1.37 7.85 9.22
N THR A 66 2.21 8.01 8.20
CA THR A 66 1.83 7.67 6.83
C THR A 66 1.82 6.15 6.68
N GLY A 67 0.93 5.59 5.86
CA GLY A 67 0.88 4.13 5.61
C GLY A 67 2.23 3.55 5.19
N THR A 68 3.07 4.37 4.53
CA THR A 68 4.47 4.09 4.22
C THR A 68 5.39 4.01 5.44
N THR A 69 5.16 4.82 6.49
CA THR A 69 5.89 4.75 7.76
C THR A 69 5.51 3.49 8.54
N LEU A 70 4.24 3.09 8.51
CA LEU A 70 3.78 1.84 9.14
C LEU A 70 4.39 0.62 8.41
N VAL A 71 4.37 0.64 7.08
CA VAL A 71 5.01 -0.37 6.22
C VAL A 71 6.51 -0.46 6.48
N LEU A 72 7.22 0.68 6.52
CA LEU A 72 8.65 0.74 6.82
C LEU A 72 8.94 0.31 8.27
N LEU A 73 8.06 0.59 9.22
CA LEU A 73 8.15 0.09 10.60
C LEU A 73 7.92 -1.42 10.68
N PHE A 74 7.03 -1.99 9.87
CA PHE A 74 6.86 -3.45 9.80
C PHE A 74 8.05 -4.13 9.12
N ILE A 75 8.60 -3.56 8.05
CA ILE A 75 9.82 -4.04 7.40
C ILE A 75 11.02 -3.89 8.34
N ALA A 76 11.12 -2.78 9.07
CA ALA A 76 12.17 -2.55 10.06
C ALA A 76 12.01 -3.46 11.27
N ALA A 77 10.79 -3.70 11.77
CA ALA A 77 10.53 -4.64 12.85
C ALA A 77 10.82 -6.10 12.43
N TYR A 78 10.47 -6.46 11.18
CA TYR A 78 10.85 -7.74 10.59
C TYR A 78 12.37 -7.87 10.42
N GLY A 79 13.04 -6.80 9.97
CA GLY A 79 14.50 -6.71 9.89
C GLY A 79 15.18 -6.80 11.26
N ILE A 80 14.62 -6.15 12.29
CA ILE A 80 15.11 -6.18 13.67
C ILE A 80 14.88 -7.56 14.30
N LEU A 81 13.77 -8.25 14.00
CA LEU A 81 13.55 -9.63 14.43
C LEU A 81 14.46 -10.62 13.69
N ALA A 82 14.74 -10.38 12.41
CA ALA A 82 15.70 -11.17 11.62
C ALA A 82 17.14 -10.99 12.12
N ILE A 83 17.52 -9.77 12.55
CA ILE A 83 18.81 -9.48 13.18
C ILE A 83 18.83 -9.99 14.64
N GLY A 84 17.74 -9.90 15.39
CA GLY A 84 17.63 -10.48 16.74
C GLY A 84 17.80 -12.00 16.75
N GLY A 85 17.32 -12.67 15.70
CA GLY A 85 17.57 -14.10 15.46
C GLY A 85 19.04 -14.43 15.16
N SER A 86 19.83 -13.47 14.66
CA SER A 86 21.25 -13.68 14.39
C SER A 86 22.12 -13.74 15.66
N ILE A 87 21.62 -13.27 16.81
CA ILE A 87 22.29 -13.47 18.11
C ILE A 87 22.15 -14.93 18.57
N PHE A 88 21.11 -15.64 18.13
CA PHE A 88 20.90 -17.07 18.42
C PHE A 88 21.53 -18.01 17.38
N ALA A 89 22.21 -17.44 16.37
CA ALA A 89 22.86 -18.18 15.28
C ALA A 89 24.26 -18.72 15.63
N VAL A 90 24.60 -18.85 16.92
CA VAL A 90 25.77 -19.62 17.36
C VAL A 90 25.54 -21.14 17.19
N SER A 91 24.32 -21.56 16.84
CA SER A 91 23.90 -22.97 16.75
C SER A 91 23.51 -23.46 15.33
N GLY A 92 23.92 -22.76 14.26
CA GLY A 92 23.86 -23.29 12.89
C GLY A 92 22.47 -23.40 12.24
N THR A 93 21.42 -22.82 12.83
CA THR A 93 20.09 -22.79 12.22
C THR A 93 19.90 -21.50 11.42
N PHE A 94 20.20 -21.56 10.12
CA PHE A 94 19.80 -20.52 9.18
C PHE A 94 18.27 -20.34 9.26
N PHE A 95 17.85 -19.12 9.58
CA PHE A 95 16.47 -18.66 9.81
C PHE A 95 15.45 -19.00 8.68
N GLY A 96 15.88 -19.61 7.57
CA GLY A 96 15.11 -19.86 6.35
C GLY A 96 14.13 -21.03 6.39
N HIS A 97 14.03 -21.80 7.47
CA HIS A 97 13.14 -22.97 7.56
C HIS A 97 12.38 -23.10 8.90
N SER A 98 12.44 -22.11 9.80
CA SER A 98 11.72 -22.24 11.07
C SER A 98 10.23 -21.97 10.88
N VAL A 99 9.40 -22.86 11.45
CA VAL A 99 7.93 -22.71 11.51
C VAL A 99 7.52 -21.33 12.04
N ILE A 100 8.32 -20.77 12.96
CA ILE A 100 8.17 -19.44 13.54
C ILE A 100 8.21 -18.33 12.47
N GLY A 101 9.12 -18.42 11.49
CA GLY A 101 9.21 -17.44 10.40
C GLY A 101 7.94 -17.38 9.55
N TYR A 102 7.29 -18.53 9.29
CA TYR A 102 6.03 -18.57 8.54
C TYR A 102 4.88 -17.93 9.32
N PHE A 103 4.81 -18.14 10.64
CA PHE A 103 3.81 -17.48 11.48
C PHE A 103 3.94 -15.96 11.42
N VAL A 104 5.17 -15.42 11.47
CA VAL A 104 5.40 -13.98 11.35
C VAL A 104 4.94 -13.45 9.99
N ILE A 105 5.26 -14.15 8.89
CA ILE A 105 4.84 -13.76 7.54
C ILE A 105 3.31 -13.80 7.39
N LEU A 106 2.65 -14.82 7.95
CA LEU A 106 1.19 -14.93 7.90
C LEU A 106 0.50 -13.81 8.70
N ILE A 107 0.99 -13.48 9.89
CA ILE A 107 0.47 -12.38 10.70
C ILE A 107 0.67 -11.05 9.96
N ALA A 108 1.87 -10.81 9.40
CA ALA A 108 2.16 -9.60 8.64
C ALA A 108 1.28 -9.48 7.38
N ALA A 109 1.05 -10.60 6.68
CA ALA A 109 0.16 -10.64 5.53
C ALA A 109 -1.28 -10.29 5.93
N ALA A 110 -1.82 -10.93 6.97
CA ALA A 110 -3.16 -10.68 7.49
C ALA A 110 -3.36 -9.22 7.94
N ALA A 111 -2.35 -8.64 8.62
CA ALA A 111 -2.36 -7.23 9.00
C ALA A 111 -2.37 -6.30 7.78
N THR A 112 -1.50 -6.56 6.80
CA THR A 112 -1.39 -5.74 5.58
C THR A 112 -2.68 -5.80 4.77
N THR A 113 -3.29 -6.98 4.61
CA THR A 113 -4.53 -7.16 3.87
C THR A 113 -5.74 -6.56 4.58
N SER A 114 -5.82 -6.66 5.90
CA SER A 114 -6.93 -6.04 6.66
C SER A 114 -6.87 -4.51 6.59
N ILE A 115 -5.68 -3.92 6.74
CA ILE A 115 -5.45 -2.49 6.53
C ILE A 115 -5.84 -2.10 5.09
N GLY A 116 -5.37 -2.85 4.10
CA GLY A 116 -5.72 -2.63 2.70
C GLY A 116 -7.21 -2.67 2.41
N CYS A 117 -7.92 -3.67 2.93
CA CYS A 117 -9.37 -3.80 2.80
C CYS A 117 -10.12 -2.64 3.48
N THR A 118 -9.71 -2.21 4.68
CA THR A 118 -10.35 -1.05 5.34
C THR A 118 -10.14 0.25 4.59
N ILE A 119 -8.95 0.46 3.99
CA ILE A 119 -8.67 1.62 3.14
C ILE A 119 -9.51 1.55 1.87
N SER A 120 -9.53 0.39 1.20
CA SER A 120 -10.32 0.18 -0.01
C SER A 120 -11.81 0.39 0.22
N ALA A 121 -12.35 -0.08 1.35
CA ALA A 121 -13.76 0.07 1.70
C ALA A 121 -14.10 1.53 2.00
N LYS A 122 -13.28 2.23 2.81
CA LYS A 122 -13.49 3.64 3.13
C LYS A 122 -13.33 4.57 1.93
N ALA A 123 -12.54 4.17 0.93
CA ALA A 123 -12.29 4.96 -0.28
C ALA A 123 -13.17 4.52 -1.47
N GLU A 124 -14.11 3.58 -1.26
CA GLU A 124 -15.00 3.02 -2.29
C GLU A 124 -14.25 2.61 -3.58
N ILE A 125 -13.02 2.13 -3.44
CA ILE A 125 -12.17 1.79 -4.58
C ILE A 125 -12.68 0.49 -5.20
N LYS A 126 -13.27 0.58 -6.41
CA LYS A 126 -13.71 -0.59 -7.18
C LYS A 126 -12.56 -1.59 -7.35
N HIS A 127 -12.82 -2.87 -7.03
CA HIS A 127 -11.82 -3.95 -7.06
C HIS A 127 -10.57 -3.71 -6.20
N GLY A 128 -10.65 -2.87 -5.15
CA GLY A 128 -9.49 -2.62 -4.31
C GLY A 128 -9.13 -3.80 -3.39
N ALA A 129 -10.10 -4.60 -2.92
CA ALA A 129 -9.83 -5.79 -2.11
C ALA A 129 -9.28 -6.97 -2.92
N THR A 130 -9.62 -7.07 -4.22
CA THR A 130 -9.25 -8.22 -5.06
C THR A 130 -7.76 -8.27 -5.39
N GLY A 131 -7.05 -7.14 -5.37
CA GLY A 131 -5.61 -7.09 -5.63
C GLY A 131 -4.75 -7.85 -4.62
N PHE A 132 -5.27 -8.15 -3.42
CA PHE A 132 -4.57 -8.95 -2.40
C PHE A 132 -4.65 -10.46 -2.62
N SER A 133 -5.56 -10.93 -3.47
CA SER A 133 -5.82 -12.37 -3.64
C SER A 133 -4.58 -13.13 -4.10
N GLY A 134 -3.79 -12.54 -4.99
CA GLY A 134 -2.56 -13.14 -5.52
C GLY A 134 -1.46 -13.30 -4.46
N SER A 135 -1.26 -12.30 -3.61
CA SER A 135 -0.23 -12.35 -2.56
C SER A 135 -0.60 -13.33 -1.45
N ILE A 136 -1.88 -13.37 -1.05
CA ILE A 136 -2.40 -14.36 -0.11
C ILE A 136 -2.20 -15.77 -0.66
N ALA A 137 -2.58 -16.01 -1.92
CA ALA A 137 -2.43 -17.31 -2.56
C ALA A 137 -0.95 -17.74 -2.61
N ALA A 138 -0.03 -16.86 -2.98
CA ALA A 138 1.40 -17.16 -3.03
C ALA A 138 1.97 -17.55 -1.64
N ILE A 139 1.56 -16.84 -0.57
CA ILE A 139 1.99 -17.13 0.80
C ILE A 139 1.42 -18.46 1.28
N LEU A 140 0.15 -18.76 0.99
CA LEU A 140 -0.48 -20.02 1.35
C LEU A 140 0.16 -21.22 0.63
N ILE A 141 0.40 -21.12 -0.69
CA ILE A 141 1.08 -22.17 -1.46
C ILE A 141 2.45 -22.48 -0.86
N SER A 142 3.22 -21.42 -0.55
CA SER A 142 4.53 -21.57 0.09
C SER A 142 4.43 -22.20 1.48
N ALA A 143 3.44 -21.82 2.29
CA ALA A 143 3.24 -22.35 3.64
C ALA A 143 2.83 -23.83 3.63
N VAL A 144 1.95 -24.23 2.72
CA VAL A 144 1.50 -25.62 2.56
C VAL A 144 2.67 -26.54 2.20
N ILE A 145 3.50 -26.16 1.22
CA ILE A 145 4.64 -26.97 0.80
C ILE A 145 5.64 -27.14 1.95
N THR A 146 5.88 -26.09 2.73
CA THR A 146 6.74 -26.21 3.91
C THR A 146 6.08 -26.95 5.06
N ALA A 147 4.76 -26.94 5.22
CA ALA A 147 4.12 -27.71 6.30
C ALA A 147 4.19 -29.22 6.03
N PHE A 148 3.91 -29.63 4.79
CA PHE A 148 3.80 -31.05 4.44
C PHE A 148 5.13 -31.71 4.07
N HIS A 149 6.18 -30.93 3.77
CA HIS A 149 7.51 -31.43 3.37
C HIS A 149 7.43 -32.60 2.37
N PRO A 150 6.83 -32.40 1.17
CA PRO A 150 6.71 -33.47 0.19
C PRO A 150 8.09 -34.03 -0.18
N VAL A 151 8.16 -35.34 -0.38
CA VAL A 151 9.43 -36.03 -0.71
C VAL A 151 9.86 -35.78 -2.16
N SER A 152 8.91 -35.48 -3.06
CA SER A 152 9.22 -35.23 -4.46
C SER A 152 9.53 -33.76 -4.74
N ASP A 153 10.66 -33.53 -5.38
CA ASP A 153 11.13 -32.21 -5.81
C ASP A 153 10.14 -31.49 -6.73
N LEU A 154 9.32 -32.25 -7.47
CA LEU A 154 8.33 -31.71 -8.39
C LEU A 154 7.35 -30.75 -7.69
N TYR A 155 6.97 -31.04 -6.45
CA TYR A 155 6.06 -30.18 -5.68
C TYR A 155 6.68 -28.82 -5.35
N TYR A 156 7.99 -28.76 -5.09
CA TYR A 156 8.69 -27.51 -4.80
C TYR A 156 8.80 -26.64 -6.07
N TYR A 157 9.10 -27.25 -7.22
CA TYR A 157 9.14 -26.53 -8.50
C TYR A 157 7.76 -26.03 -8.92
N ALA A 158 6.75 -26.91 -8.92
CA ALA A 158 5.38 -26.55 -9.29
C ALA A 158 4.84 -25.45 -8.37
N GLY A 159 5.01 -25.60 -7.05
CA GLY A 159 4.62 -24.62 -6.07
C GLY A 159 5.26 -23.25 -6.28
N THR A 160 6.54 -23.23 -6.63
CA THR A 160 7.26 -21.98 -6.92
C THR A 160 6.67 -21.29 -8.15
N ILE A 161 6.41 -22.04 -9.23
CA ILE A 161 5.77 -21.49 -10.45
C ILE A 161 4.40 -20.89 -10.13
N PHE A 162 3.54 -21.64 -9.43
CA PHE A 162 2.22 -21.13 -9.04
C PHE A 162 2.31 -19.91 -8.13
N SER A 163 3.27 -19.88 -7.20
CA SER A 163 3.49 -18.72 -6.32
C SER A 163 3.91 -17.47 -7.10
N TYR A 164 4.69 -17.62 -8.16
CA TYR A 164 5.05 -16.50 -9.03
C TYR A 164 3.88 -16.01 -9.86
N ILE A 165 3.09 -16.91 -10.45
CA ILE A 165 1.87 -16.55 -11.17
C ILE A 165 0.94 -15.75 -10.25
N ALA A 166 0.72 -16.23 -9.04
CA ALA A 166 -0.10 -15.55 -8.04
C ALA A 166 0.48 -14.16 -7.66
N THR A 167 1.80 -14.06 -7.52
CA THR A 167 2.47 -12.77 -7.26
C THR A 167 2.31 -11.81 -8.45
N PHE A 168 2.38 -12.31 -9.69
CA PHE A 168 2.16 -11.51 -10.89
C PHE A 168 0.75 -10.94 -10.97
N PHE A 169 -0.28 -11.65 -10.51
CA PHE A 169 -1.64 -11.08 -10.41
C PHE A 169 -1.70 -9.86 -9.48
N THR A 170 -0.99 -9.91 -8.35
CA THR A 170 -0.86 -8.77 -7.43
C THR A 170 -0.11 -7.62 -8.09
N LEU A 171 1.01 -7.91 -8.77
CA LEU A 171 1.79 -6.90 -9.51
C LEU A 171 0.96 -6.24 -10.61
N TYR A 172 0.20 -7.02 -11.37
CA TYR A 172 -0.71 -6.51 -12.38
C TYR A 172 -1.75 -5.56 -11.77
N SER A 173 -2.32 -5.93 -10.63
CA SER A 173 -3.27 -5.09 -9.89
C SER A 173 -2.62 -3.78 -9.42
N ILE A 174 -1.37 -3.83 -8.94
CA ILE A 174 -0.57 -2.64 -8.60
C ILE A 174 -0.41 -1.73 -9.82
N ILE A 175 0.00 -2.28 -10.97
CA ILE A 175 0.20 -1.50 -12.20
C ILE A 175 -1.09 -0.84 -12.64
N GLN A 176 -2.22 -1.56 -12.63
CA GLN A 176 -3.51 -0.97 -12.96
C GLN A 176 -3.86 0.21 -12.05
N LYS A 177 -3.69 0.05 -10.73
CA LYS A 177 -3.93 1.13 -9.77
C LYS A 177 -2.99 2.30 -10.03
N TYR A 178 -1.69 2.06 -10.15
CA TYR A 178 -0.69 3.07 -10.48
C TYR A 178 -1.07 3.83 -11.76
N ASN A 179 -1.45 3.13 -12.82
CA ASN A 179 -1.88 3.74 -14.08
C ASN A 179 -3.11 4.63 -13.88
N VAL A 180 -4.06 4.22 -13.04
CA VAL A 180 -5.18 5.09 -12.66
C VAL A 180 -4.70 6.34 -11.92
N LEU A 181 -3.71 6.28 -11.03
CA LEU A 181 -3.17 7.49 -10.40
C LEU A 181 -2.45 8.39 -11.41
N ALA A 182 -1.65 7.81 -12.30
CA ALA A 182 -0.77 8.53 -13.21
C ALA A 182 -1.53 9.17 -14.38
N SER A 183 -2.52 8.48 -14.94
CA SER A 183 -3.29 8.93 -16.11
C SER A 183 -4.54 9.75 -15.74
N ARG A 184 -4.87 9.88 -14.46
CA ARG A 184 -5.99 10.72 -14.03
C ARG A 184 -5.69 12.17 -14.37
N LYS A 185 -6.57 12.78 -15.17
CA LYS A 185 -6.48 14.20 -15.54
C LYS A 185 -6.31 15.05 -14.28
N LEU A 186 -5.31 15.92 -14.31
CA LEU A 186 -5.12 16.92 -13.26
C LEU A 186 -6.34 17.87 -13.29
N PRO A 187 -6.95 18.20 -12.14
CA PRO A 187 -8.14 19.07 -12.08
C PRO A 187 -7.95 20.43 -12.76
N GLN A 188 -6.72 20.90 -12.85
CA GLN A 188 -6.36 22.12 -13.57
C GLN A 188 -6.65 22.08 -15.08
N PHE A 189 -6.71 20.88 -15.67
CA PHE A 189 -7.07 20.69 -17.09
C PHE A 189 -8.59 20.59 -17.32
N GLU A 190 -9.39 20.48 -16.26
CA GLU A 190 -10.86 20.61 -16.35
C GLU A 190 -11.33 22.06 -16.21
N LYS A 191 -10.42 22.99 -15.86
CA LYS A 191 -10.70 24.41 -15.92
C LYS A 191 -10.77 24.82 -17.39
N ARG A 192 -11.98 25.08 -17.90
CA ARG A 192 -12.15 25.93 -19.08
C ARG A 192 -11.60 27.31 -18.69
N GLY A 193 -10.35 27.59 -19.08
CA GLY A 193 -9.81 28.94 -19.03
C GLY A 193 -10.57 29.74 -20.08
N GLY A 194 -11.52 30.56 -19.67
CA GLY A 194 -12.26 31.41 -20.59
C GLY A 194 -13.76 31.56 -20.38
N GLU A 195 -14.32 31.36 -19.17
CA GLU A 195 -15.56 32.06 -18.83
C GLU A 195 -15.20 33.47 -18.33
N GLU A 196 -14.58 34.23 -19.23
CA GLU A 196 -14.18 35.62 -19.06
C GLU A 196 -14.94 36.43 -20.14
N TYR A 197 -15.88 37.26 -19.67
CA TYR A 197 -16.46 38.46 -20.32
C TYR A 197 -17.71 38.38 -21.22
N GLU A 198 -18.66 37.46 -21.05
CA GLU A 198 -19.95 37.53 -21.78
C GLU A 198 -21.10 38.12 -20.94
N ASN A 199 -20.84 39.17 -20.16
CA ASN A 199 -21.88 40.03 -19.54
C ASN A 199 -21.24 41.38 -19.15
N ARG A 200 -20.79 42.14 -20.14
CA ARG A 200 -20.45 43.57 -19.98
C ARG A 200 -21.35 44.39 -20.90
#